data_AF-A0A1A2V904-F1
#
_entry.id   AF-A0A1A2V904-F1
#
_cell.length_a   1.000
_cell.length_b   1.000
_cell.length_c   1.000
_cell.angle_alpha   90.00
_cell.angle_beta   90.00
_cell.angle_gamma   90.00
#
_symmetry.space_group_name_H-M   'P 1'
#
loop_
_entity.id
_entity.type
_entity.pdbx_description
1 polymer ?
#
loop_
_entity_poly.entity_id
_entity_poly.type
_entity_poly.pdbx_seq_one_letter_code
_entity_poly.pdbx_strand_id
1 'polypeptide(L)'
;MDVAGLSPERNARSGGARRSVPRSRRPHAGVVRAEPAHRSQKPSPSAPGTDRPAGDADPAGPDAADNRQADYFVRLLSQNRRLIEQRLDDYQKAIVTAQANGDADAVCNLRRMARIEEQDRDHLDGMLEKLRRRFARRTPGEPPALPARPRSAVR
;
A
#
# COMPACT_ATOMS: atom_id res chain seq x y z
N MET A 1 28.07 50.05 -50.87
CA MET A 1 26.64 50.31 -51.10
C MET A 1 26.00 48.94 -51.24
N ASP A 2 25.44 48.42 -50.15
CA ASP A 2 24.76 47.13 -50.07
C ASP A 2 23.53 47.09 -50.98
N VAL A 3 23.40 46.02 -51.77
CA VAL A 3 22.25 45.80 -52.64
C VAL A 3 21.28 44.87 -51.89
N ALA A 4 20.18 45.46 -51.44
CA ALA A 4 19.09 44.77 -50.78
C ALA A 4 18.47 43.70 -51.70
N GLY A 5 18.60 42.43 -51.32
CA GLY A 5 17.83 41.32 -51.88
C GLY A 5 16.54 41.12 -51.08
N LEU A 6 15.42 41.61 -51.62
CA LEU A 6 14.08 41.24 -51.20
C LEU A 6 13.61 40.04 -52.04
N SER A 7 13.19 38.96 -51.38
CA SER A 7 11.97 38.25 -51.79
C SER A 7 11.39 37.42 -50.63
N PRO A 8 10.08 37.58 -50.36
CA PRO A 8 9.28 36.73 -49.49
C PRO A 8 8.65 35.59 -50.29
N GLU A 9 7.79 34.83 -49.60
CA GLU A 9 6.87 33.78 -50.09
C GLU A 9 7.36 32.34 -49.88
N ARG A 10 6.52 31.33 -49.61
CA ARG A 10 5.13 31.16 -49.13
C ARG A 10 4.92 29.65 -49.28
N ASN A 11 4.00 29.08 -48.48
CA ASN A 11 3.33 27.80 -48.76
C ASN A 11 4.18 26.52 -48.57
N ALA A 12 3.63 25.37 -48.16
CA ALA A 12 2.29 25.01 -47.74
C ALA A 12 2.34 23.62 -47.08
N ARG A 13 1.47 23.41 -46.09
CA ARG A 13 0.57 22.26 -45.93
C ARG A 13 1.20 20.86 -45.74
N SER A 14 0.90 20.23 -44.60
CA SER A 14 -0.24 19.29 -44.41
C SER A 14 0.06 17.96 -45.11
N GLY A 15 0.24 16.85 -44.42
CA GLY A 15 -0.73 16.22 -43.55
C GLY A 15 -0.82 14.73 -43.94
N GLY A 16 -1.36 13.89 -43.05
CA GLY A 16 -1.56 12.46 -43.29
C GLY A 16 -0.80 11.63 -42.25
N ALA A 17 -1.37 11.32 -41.09
CA ALA A 17 -2.47 10.40 -40.84
C ALA A 17 -2.18 8.95 -41.28
N ARG A 18 -2.64 8.03 -40.40
CA ARG A 18 -2.71 6.55 -40.47
C ARG A 18 -1.56 5.89 -39.70
N ARG A 19 -1.75 4.93 -38.79
CA ARG A 19 -2.89 4.06 -38.39
C ARG A 19 -2.41 3.35 -37.10
N SER A 20 -3.11 3.38 -35.96
CA SER A 20 -3.92 2.25 -35.41
C SER A 20 -3.50 0.88 -35.96
N VAL A 21 -3.14 -0.18 -35.22
CA VAL A 21 -3.80 -0.95 -34.13
C VAL A 21 -2.84 -2.15 -33.79
N PRO A 22 -3.16 -3.20 -32.97
CA PRO A 22 -4.05 -3.34 -31.81
C PRO A 22 -3.44 -4.14 -30.61
N ARG A 23 -4.14 -4.07 -29.46
CA ARG A 23 -4.41 -5.11 -28.45
C ARG A 23 -3.54 -6.39 -28.41
N SER A 24 -2.93 -6.62 -27.25
CA SER A 24 -2.93 -7.95 -26.61
C SER A 24 -3.88 -7.94 -25.42
N ARG A 25 -5.18 -8.08 -25.74
CA ARG A 25 -6.13 -8.72 -24.82
C ARG A 25 -5.63 -10.15 -24.63
N ARG A 26 -5.54 -10.60 -23.38
CA ARG A 26 -5.45 -12.02 -23.03
C ARG A 26 -6.86 -12.50 -22.67
N PRO A 27 -7.54 -13.26 -23.54
CA PRO A 27 -8.70 -14.05 -23.17
C PRO A 27 -8.35 -15.54 -23.28
N HIS A 28 -8.31 -16.22 -22.14
CA HIS A 28 -8.61 -17.65 -22.08
C HIS A 28 -9.78 -17.76 -21.11
N ALA A 29 -10.97 -17.84 -21.68
CA ALA A 29 -11.68 -19.09 -21.94
C ALA A 29 -12.56 -19.42 -20.74
N GLY A 30 -13.79 -18.91 -20.80
CA GLY A 30 -14.89 -19.47 -20.03
C GLY A 30 -15.14 -20.88 -20.52
N VAL A 31 -15.09 -21.84 -19.60
CA VAL A 31 -15.78 -23.12 -19.80
C VAL A 31 -17.18 -22.93 -19.25
N VAL A 32 -18.11 -23.22 -20.15
CA VAL A 32 -19.55 -23.12 -20.00
C VAL A 32 -20.04 -24.19 -19.02
N ARG A 33 -20.83 -23.71 -18.05
CA ARG A 33 -21.95 -24.36 -17.37
C ARG A 33 -22.43 -25.69 -17.98
N ALA A 34 -22.50 -26.74 -17.15
CA ALA A 34 -23.43 -27.84 -17.31
C ALA A 34 -23.88 -28.38 -15.93
N GLU A 35 -25.00 -27.84 -15.44
CA GLU A 35 -26.06 -28.64 -14.80
C GLU A 35 -27.18 -28.76 -15.86
N PRO A 36 -28.02 -29.82 -15.92
CA PRO A 36 -28.75 -30.35 -14.76
C PRO A 36 -29.11 -31.87 -14.79
N ALA A 37 -29.85 -32.28 -13.76
CA ALA A 37 -30.97 -33.25 -13.75
C ALA A 37 -30.78 -34.57 -12.95
N HIS A 38 -31.22 -34.48 -11.70
CA HIS A 38 -32.23 -35.35 -11.07
C HIS A 38 -32.17 -36.87 -11.30
N ARG A 39 -31.75 -37.60 -10.27
CA ARG A 39 -32.40 -38.86 -9.89
C ARG A 39 -32.84 -38.85 -8.43
N SER A 40 -34.16 -38.83 -8.31
CA SER A 40 -35.03 -39.05 -7.17
C SER A 40 -34.66 -40.27 -6.32
N GLN A 41 -34.81 -40.20 -5.00
CA GLN A 41 -35.83 -40.94 -4.23
C GLN A 41 -35.60 -40.86 -2.69
N LYS A 42 -36.43 -40.01 -2.05
CA LYS A 42 -37.33 -40.30 -0.89
C LYS A 42 -36.75 -40.66 0.52
N PRO A 43 -37.55 -40.54 1.60
CA PRO A 43 -37.20 -39.72 2.77
C PRO A 43 -37.24 -40.43 4.15
N SER A 44 -36.82 -39.67 5.18
CA SER A 44 -37.16 -39.77 6.63
C SER A 44 -36.38 -40.77 7.51
N PRO A 45 -36.34 -40.65 8.86
CA PRO A 45 -36.77 -39.55 9.75
C PRO A 45 -35.68 -39.07 10.76
N SER A 46 -35.99 -37.96 11.43
CA SER A 46 -35.27 -37.25 12.50
C SER A 46 -34.75 -38.08 13.69
N ALA A 47 -33.62 -37.67 14.27
CA ALA A 47 -33.39 -37.64 15.72
C ALA A 47 -32.16 -36.76 16.07
N PRO A 48 -32.00 -36.28 17.31
CA PRO A 48 -31.81 -34.86 17.59
C PRO A 48 -30.45 -34.50 18.21
N GLY A 49 -30.16 -33.20 18.24
CA GLY A 49 -29.42 -32.60 19.35
C GLY A 49 -27.90 -32.80 19.34
N THR A 50 -27.22 -32.22 18.36
CA THR A 50 -25.95 -31.58 18.69
C THR A 50 -26.24 -30.11 18.89
N ASP A 51 -26.59 -29.75 20.13
CA ASP A 51 -26.27 -28.46 20.71
C ASP A 51 -24.75 -28.30 20.60
N ARG A 52 -24.30 -27.87 19.43
CA ARG A 52 -23.01 -27.23 19.30
C ARG A 52 -23.24 -25.87 19.93
N PRO A 53 -22.66 -25.54 21.10
CA PRO A 53 -22.66 -24.15 21.50
C PRO A 53 -22.03 -23.42 20.32
N ALA A 54 -22.80 -22.50 19.75
CA ALA A 54 -22.26 -21.40 18.97
C ALA A 54 -21.34 -20.66 19.94
N GLY A 55 -20.14 -21.22 20.12
CA GLY A 55 -19.07 -20.64 20.89
C GLY A 55 -18.67 -19.41 20.11
N ASP A 56 -19.33 -18.31 20.45
CA ASP A 56 -18.74 -17.01 20.60
C ASP A 56 -17.65 -16.74 19.57
N ALA A 57 -18.03 -16.82 18.29
CA ALA A 57 -17.35 -16.04 17.29
C ALA A 57 -17.80 -14.61 17.54
N ASP A 58 -17.28 -14.01 18.63
CA ASP A 58 -17.28 -12.57 18.80
C ASP A 58 -16.77 -12.03 17.46
N PRO A 59 -17.64 -11.38 16.66
CA PRO A 59 -17.29 -11.01 15.31
C PRO A 59 -16.14 -10.05 15.48
N ALA A 60 -14.93 -10.54 15.21
CA ALA A 60 -13.67 -9.83 15.40
C ALA A 60 -13.92 -8.37 15.10
N GLY A 61 -14.05 -7.56 16.16
CA GLY A 61 -14.65 -6.23 16.03
C GLY A 61 -13.92 -5.43 14.98
N PRO A 62 -14.49 -4.34 14.45
CA PRO A 62 -13.78 -3.45 13.53
C PRO A 62 -12.34 -3.13 14.01
N ASP A 63 -12.12 -3.07 15.33
CA ASP A 63 -10.80 -2.93 15.95
C ASP A 63 -9.83 -4.10 15.69
N ALA A 64 -10.27 -5.35 15.62
CA ALA A 64 -9.40 -6.50 15.33
C ALA A 64 -8.89 -6.48 13.89
N ALA A 65 -9.73 -6.06 12.93
CA ALA A 65 -9.31 -5.87 11.54
C ALA A 65 -8.31 -4.71 11.43
N ASP A 66 -8.59 -3.59 12.09
CA ASP A 66 -7.70 -2.42 12.14
C ASP A 66 -6.33 -2.77 12.75
N ASN A 67 -6.29 -3.58 13.81
CA ASN A 67 -5.04 -4.05 14.42
C ASN A 67 -4.20 -4.89 13.44
N ARG A 68 -4.82 -5.84 12.73
CA ARG A 68 -4.11 -6.65 11.71
C ARG A 68 -3.58 -5.79 10.57
N GLN A 69 -4.32 -4.77 10.17
CA GLN A 69 -3.89 -3.82 9.16
C GLN A 69 -2.72 -2.96 9.65
N ALA A 70 -2.76 -2.50 10.90
CA ALA A 70 -1.65 -1.78 11.53
C ALA A 70 -0.38 -2.63 11.56
N ASP A 71 -0.47 -3.90 11.96
CA ASP A 71 0.66 -4.82 11.98
C ASP A 71 1.27 -5.02 10.59
N TYR A 72 0.43 -5.13 9.57
CA TYR A 72 0.89 -5.19 8.18
C TYR A 72 1.70 -3.95 7.80
N PHE A 73 1.18 -2.75 8.07
CA PHE A 73 1.90 -1.51 7.76
C PHE A 73 3.17 -1.34 8.59
N VAL A 74 3.18 -1.76 9.86
CA VAL A 74 4.41 -1.75 10.66
C VAL A 74 5.49 -2.60 9.99
N ARG A 75 5.17 -3.82 9.54
CA ARG A 75 6.13 -4.68 8.83
C ARG A 75 6.61 -4.05 7.52
N LEU A 76 5.69 -3.54 6.71
CA LEU A 76 6.01 -2.93 5.42
C LEU A 76 6.89 -1.70 5.56
N LEU A 77 6.53 -0.76 6.44
CA LEU A 77 7.30 0.46 6.68
C LEU A 77 8.68 0.14 7.28
N SER A 78 8.76 -0.85 8.18
CA SER A 78 10.04 -1.30 8.73
C SER A 78 10.94 -1.92 7.67
N GLN A 79 10.38 -2.68 6.73
CA GLN A 79 11.13 -3.23 5.59
C GLN A 79 11.65 -2.11 4.68
N ASN A 80 10.79 -1.15 4.31
CA ASN A 80 11.20 -0.02 3.48
C ASN A 80 12.31 0.81 4.15
N ARG A 81 12.19 1.06 5.46
CA ARG A 81 13.21 1.74 6.25
C ARG A 81 14.58 1.05 6.15
N ARG A 82 14.63 -0.29 6.25
CA ARG A 82 15.87 -1.06 6.08
C ARG A 82 16.46 -0.94 4.68
N LEU A 83 15.61 -0.92 3.65
CA LEU A 83 16.07 -0.73 2.27
C LEU A 83 16.67 0.66 2.06
N ILE A 84 16.09 1.69 2.70
CA ILE A 84 16.65 3.05 2.69
C ILE A 84 18.02 3.06 3.38
N GLU A 85 18.14 2.44 4.56
CA GLU A 85 19.42 2.33 5.28
C GLU A 85 20.50 1.67 4.41
N GLN A 86 20.16 0.58 3.72
CA GLN A 86 21.08 -0.05 2.78
C GLN A 86 21.52 0.90 1.64
N ARG A 87 20.59 1.67 1.05
CA ARG A 87 20.93 2.64 0.00
C ARG A 87 21.81 3.78 0.52
N LEU A 88 21.58 4.23 1.75
CA LEU A 88 22.45 5.23 2.40
C LEU A 88 23.87 4.71 2.56
N ASP A 89 24.04 3.46 3.01
CA ASP A 89 25.37 2.82 3.09
C ASP A 89 26.04 2.72 1.72
N ASP A 90 25.28 2.37 0.69
CA ASP A 90 25.79 2.26 -0.68
C ASP A 90 26.18 3.63 -1.26
N TYR A 91 25.40 4.68 -0.98
CA TYR A 91 25.78 6.06 -1.34
C TYR A 91 27.02 6.53 -0.60
N GLN A 92 27.16 6.22 0.69
CA GLN A 92 28.36 6.57 1.46
C GLN A 92 29.61 5.94 0.82
N LYS A 93 29.55 4.65 0.45
CA LYS A 93 30.65 3.97 -0.26
C LYS A 93 30.93 4.60 -1.62
N ALA A 94 29.88 4.88 -2.40
CA ALA A 94 30.02 5.49 -3.71
C ALA A 94 30.62 6.91 -3.64
N ILE A 95 30.29 7.68 -2.60
CA ILE A 95 30.88 9.01 -2.35
C ILE A 95 32.38 8.88 -2.12
N VAL A 96 32.81 7.94 -1.27
CA VAL A 96 34.24 7.72 -1.01
C VAL A 96 34.98 7.34 -2.31
N THR A 97 34.41 6.46 -3.11
CA THR A 97 34.97 6.07 -4.42
C THR A 97 35.05 7.27 -5.39
N ALA A 98 33.98 8.05 -5.51
CA ALA A 98 33.95 9.23 -6.38
C ALA A 98 34.96 10.30 -5.92
N GLN A 99 35.11 10.50 -4.60
CA GLN A 99 36.13 11.38 -4.03
C GLN A 99 37.54 10.92 -4.38
N ALA A 100 37.83 9.63 -4.26
CA ALA A 100 39.14 9.07 -4.62
C ALA A 100 39.46 9.25 -6.11
N ASN A 101 38.43 9.22 -6.97
CA ASN A 101 38.56 9.44 -8.40
C ASN A 101 38.58 10.92 -8.81
N GLY A 102 38.36 11.85 -7.87
CA GLY A 102 38.27 13.28 -8.16
C GLY A 102 36.99 13.71 -8.91
N ASP A 103 35.96 12.86 -8.93
CA ASP A 103 34.69 13.15 -9.62
C ASP A 103 33.76 13.98 -8.73
N ALA A 104 33.93 15.31 -8.80
CA ALA A 104 33.19 16.26 -7.99
C ALA A 104 31.68 16.27 -8.30
N ASP A 105 31.30 16.05 -9.56
CA ASP A 105 29.90 16.04 -10.00
C ASP A 105 29.18 14.81 -9.47
N ALA A 106 29.81 13.63 -9.53
CA ALA A 106 29.28 12.42 -8.91
C ALA A 106 29.12 12.59 -7.40
N VAL A 107 30.10 13.18 -6.71
CA VAL A 107 30.00 13.45 -5.26
C VAL A 107 28.81 14.37 -4.94
N CYS A 108 28.61 15.43 -5.71
CA CYS A 108 27.49 16.35 -5.53
C CYS A 108 26.14 15.63 -5.70
N ASN A 109 26.01 14.85 -6.78
CA ASN A 109 24.80 14.10 -7.08
C ASN A 109 24.50 13.01 -6.03
N LEU A 110 25.50 12.24 -5.61
CA LEU A 110 25.34 11.20 -4.60
C LEU A 110 24.91 11.78 -3.25
N ARG A 111 25.49 12.90 -2.82
CA ARG A 111 25.06 13.60 -1.60
C ARG A 111 23.62 14.10 -1.70
N ARG A 112 23.21 14.58 -2.88
CA ARG A 112 21.82 14.98 -3.12
C ARG A 112 20.88 13.79 -2.98
N MET A 113 21.23 12.63 -3.53
CA MET A 113 20.40 11.42 -3.41
C MET A 113 20.34 10.91 -1.98
N ALA A 114 21.47 10.89 -1.26
CA ALA A 114 21.50 10.51 0.15
C ALA A 114 20.58 11.37 1.02
N ARG A 115 20.54 12.69 0.80
CA ARG A 115 19.62 13.59 1.52
C ARG A 115 18.14 13.29 1.25
N ILE A 116 17.78 12.89 0.03
CA ILE A 116 16.39 12.51 -0.29
C ILE A 116 16.01 11.24 0.47
N GLU A 117 16.90 10.25 0.47
CA GLU A 117 16.69 9.01 1.22
C GLU A 117 16.64 9.25 2.74
N GLU A 118 17.46 10.16 3.28
CA GLU A 118 17.38 10.56 4.69
C GLU A 118 16.00 11.17 5.03
N GLN A 119 15.47 12.05 4.17
CA GLN A 119 14.14 12.62 4.35
C GLN A 119 13.04 11.55 4.31
N ASP A 120 13.14 10.60 3.38
CA ASP A 120 12.21 9.48 3.29
C ASP A 120 12.29 8.59 4.54
N ARG A 121 13.48 8.30 5.05
CA ARG A 121 13.67 7.55 6.30
C ARG A 121 12.96 8.25 7.46
N ASP A 122 13.20 9.55 7.63
CA ASP A 122 12.63 10.32 8.72
C ASP A 122 11.08 10.39 8.60
N HIS A 123 10.56 10.45 7.37
CA HIS A 123 9.12 10.36 7.12
C HIS A 123 8.55 9.00 7.53
N LEU A 124 9.19 7.89 7.15
CA LEU A 124 8.77 6.54 7.54
C LEU A 124 8.83 6.35 9.06
N ASP A 125 9.86 6.88 9.72
CA ASP A 125 9.99 6.83 11.18
C ASP A 125 8.83 7.55 11.86
N GLY A 126 8.45 8.73 11.36
CA GLY A 126 7.26 9.46 11.84
C GLY A 126 5.95 8.69 11.61
N MET A 127 5.80 7.98 10.49
CA MET A 127 4.63 7.12 10.25
C MET A 127 4.59 5.92 11.20
N LEU A 128 5.72 5.24 11.38
CA LEU A 128 5.87 4.11 12.30
C LEU A 128 5.53 4.50 13.74
N GLU A 129 6.02 5.65 14.19
CA GLU A 129 5.76 6.15 15.54
C GLU A 129 4.26 6.42 15.75
N LYS A 130 3.62 7.13 14.81
CA LYS A 130 2.18 7.43 14.88
C LYS A 130 1.34 6.15 14.89
N LEU A 131 1.70 5.18 14.07
CA LEU A 131 1.01 3.90 13.98
C LEU A 131 1.13 3.12 15.29
N ARG A 132 2.36 2.96 15.80
CA ARG A 132 2.60 2.30 17.09
C ARG A 132 1.87 3.00 18.23
N ARG A 133 1.90 4.33 18.30
CA ARG A 133 1.23 5.11 19.35
C ARG A 133 -0.28 4.93 19.33
N ARG A 134 -0.92 4.92 18.15
CA ARG A 134 -2.38 4.77 18.03
C ARG A 134 -2.85 3.40 18.46
N PHE A 135 -2.13 2.35 18.09
CA PHE A 135 -2.55 0.97 18.33
C PHE A 135 -2.05 0.41 19.67
N ALA A 136 -0.92 0.88 20.21
CA ALA A 136 -0.48 0.55 21.57
C ALA A 136 -1.39 1.12 22.66
N ARG A 137 -2.09 2.24 22.39
CA ARG A 137 -3.09 2.81 23.30
C ARG A 137 -4.43 2.03 23.31
N ARG A 138 -4.63 1.12 22.35
CA ARG A 138 -5.89 0.39 22.14
C ARG A 138 -5.87 -1.06 22.63
N THR A 139 -4.73 -1.59 23.07
CA THR A 139 -4.67 -2.92 23.73
C THR A 139 -5.63 -2.94 24.91
N PRO A 140 -6.75 -3.69 24.83
CA PRO A 140 -7.84 -3.58 25.79
C PRO A 140 -7.59 -4.52 26.97
N GLY A 141 -7.18 -3.93 28.08
CA GLY A 141 -7.24 -4.56 29.40
C GLY A 141 -8.01 -3.73 30.42
N GLU A 142 -8.42 -2.51 30.07
CA GLU A 142 -9.09 -1.60 31.01
C GLU A 142 -10.54 -1.38 30.55
N PRO A 143 -11.51 -2.11 31.12
CA PRO A 143 -12.91 -1.78 30.91
C PRO A 143 -13.15 -0.35 31.43
N PRO A 144 -13.91 0.50 30.71
CA PRO A 144 -14.23 1.83 31.20
C PRO A 144 -14.93 1.67 32.55
N ALA A 145 -14.32 2.22 33.60
CA ALA A 145 -14.91 2.26 34.93
C ALA A 145 -16.27 2.98 34.82
N LEU A 146 -17.34 2.19 34.82
CA LEU A 146 -18.70 2.70 34.83
C LEU A 146 -18.85 3.60 36.06
N PRO A 147 -19.39 4.82 35.93
CA PRO A 147 -19.58 5.70 37.08
C PRO A 147 -20.51 5.01 38.07
N ALA A 148 -20.04 4.89 39.32
CA ALA A 148 -20.78 4.28 40.42
C ALA A 148 -22.17 4.92 40.54
N ARG A 149 -23.20 4.14 40.20
CA ARG A 149 -24.60 4.55 40.30
C ARG A 149 -24.91 4.90 41.77
N PRO A 150 -25.31 6.14 42.09
CA PRO A 150 -25.68 6.50 43.45
C PRO A 150 -26.94 5.72 43.83
N ARG A 151 -26.84 4.92 44.91
CA ARG A 151 -27.99 4.26 45.50
C ARG A 151 -28.78 5.31 46.28
N SER A 152 -29.92 5.70 45.73
CA SER A 152 -30.92 6.50 46.41
C SER A 152 -31.41 5.74 47.64
N ALA A 153 -30.99 6.16 48.83
CA ALA A 153 -31.62 5.75 50.08
C ALA A 153 -32.93 6.56 50.22
N VAL A 154 -34.07 5.91 49.97
CA VAL A 154 -35.38 6.46 50.35
C VAL A 154 -35.63 6.05 51.80
N ARG A 155 -35.94 7.06 52.62
CA ARG A 155 -36.25 6.99 54.05
C ARG A 155 -37.54 6.25 54.34
#